data_AF-B3EKX6-F1
#
_entry.id   AF-B3EKX6-F1
#
_cell.length_a   1.000
_cell.length_b   1.000
_cell.length_c   1.000
_cell.angle_alpha   90.00
_cell.angle_beta   90.00
_cell.angle_gamma   90.00
#
_symmetry.space_group_name_H-M   'P 1'
#
loop_
_entity.id
_entity.type
_entity.pdbx_description
1 polymer ?
#
loop_
_entity_poly.entity_id
_entity_poly.type
_entity_poly.pdbx_seq_one_letter_code
_entity_poly.pdbx_strand_id
1 'polypeptide(L)'
;MKGINFAIAMGIAVLLPMLVLYGVNTFSPPPEWEDFHSRQLYEAPTPETITPEEKAERLRLQQEASEKMEAARKQYQMRLFFTAVPVGLIAIIAGTFIRIPALAPGMVFGGVFTLIEGYLINWQELSDPIKFVSLLIALIILAVTASRRLASQEKT
;
A
#
# COMPACT_ATOMS: atom_id res chain seq x y z
N MET A 1 -4.49 -31.14 -2.51
CA MET A 1 -4.26 -30.46 -1.22
C MET A 1 -5.45 -30.73 -0.31
N LYS A 2 -5.26 -31.06 0.98
CA LYS A 2 -6.38 -31.25 1.92
C LYS A 2 -7.15 -29.93 2.11
N GLY A 3 -8.46 -29.97 2.38
CA GLY A 3 -9.30 -28.78 2.53
C GLY A 3 -8.79 -27.78 3.58
N ILE A 4 -8.31 -28.28 4.72
CA ILE A 4 -7.72 -27.44 5.78
C ILE A 4 -6.46 -26.69 5.32
N ASN A 5 -5.61 -27.32 4.51
CA ASN A 5 -4.39 -26.70 4.01
C ASN A 5 -4.72 -25.57 3.02
N PHE A 6 -5.78 -25.74 2.23
CA PHE A 6 -6.29 -24.69 1.36
C PHE A 6 -6.81 -23.50 2.17
N ALA A 7 -7.62 -23.75 3.20
CA ALA A 7 -8.16 -22.70 4.05
C ALA A 7 -7.05 -21.89 4.74
N ILE A 8 -6.02 -22.56 5.27
CA ILE A 8 -4.85 -21.90 5.87
C ILE A 8 -4.10 -21.07 4.83
N ALA A 9 -3.84 -21.62 3.64
CA ALA A 9 -3.15 -20.89 2.58
C ALA A 9 -3.92 -19.62 2.18
N MET A 10 -5.23 -19.72 2.03
CA MET A 10 -6.09 -18.57 1.70
C MET A 10 -6.13 -17.54 2.83
N GLY A 11 -6.21 -18.00 4.07
CA GLY A 11 -6.15 -17.13 5.25
C GLY A 11 -4.86 -16.30 5.27
N ILE A 12 -3.71 -16.93 5.04
CA ILE A 12 -2.43 -16.23 4.94
C ILE A 12 -2.42 -15.26 3.76
N ALA A 13 -2.94 -15.68 2.60
CA ALA A 13 -2.95 -14.86 1.41
C ALA A 13 -3.72 -13.54 1.60
N VAL A 14 -4.81 -13.57 2.38
CA VAL A 14 -5.64 -12.39 2.67
C VAL A 14 -5.12 -11.61 3.88
N LEU A 15 -4.68 -12.29 4.94
CA LEU A 15 -4.26 -11.62 6.17
C LEU A 15 -2.90 -10.92 6.02
N LEU A 16 -2.01 -11.42 5.16
CA LEU A 16 -0.71 -10.79 4.95
C LEU A 16 -0.79 -9.35 4.40
N PRO A 17 -1.50 -9.05 3.29
CA PRO A 17 -1.65 -7.67 2.82
C PRO A 17 -2.32 -6.78 3.87
N MET A 18 -3.39 -7.26 4.51
CA MET A 18 -4.05 -6.54 5.61
C MET A 18 -3.08 -6.22 6.75
N LEU A 19 -2.25 -7.18 7.17
CA LEU A 19 -1.26 -6.98 8.22
C LEU A 19 -0.26 -5.90 7.83
N VAL A 20 0.17 -5.84 6.57
CA VAL A 20 1.10 -4.81 6.11
C VAL A 20 0.42 -3.44 6.08
N LEU A 21 -0.78 -3.35 5.53
CA LEU A 21 -1.57 -2.11 5.49
C LEU A 21 -1.80 -1.56 6.90
N TYR A 22 -2.35 -2.37 7.81
CA TYR A 22 -2.59 -1.94 9.18
C TYR A 22 -1.31 -1.74 9.99
N GLY A 23 -0.24 -2.46 9.66
CA GLY A 23 1.09 -2.22 10.21
C GLY A 23 1.56 -0.81 9.90
N VAL A 24 1.47 -0.38 8.63
CA VAL A 24 1.79 1.00 8.24
C VAL A 24 0.87 1.99 8.92
N ASN A 25 -0.44 1.75 8.95
CA ASN A 25 -1.39 2.65 9.63
C ASN A 25 -1.09 2.85 11.11
N THR A 26 -0.56 1.81 11.78
CA THR A 26 -0.24 1.87 13.21
C THR A 26 0.98 2.75 13.49
N PHE A 27 2.01 2.72 12.63
CA PHE A 27 3.26 3.48 12.83
C PHE A 27 3.35 4.77 12.01
N SER A 28 2.48 4.93 11.02
CA SER A 28 2.38 6.07 10.11
C SER A 28 0.92 6.22 9.72
N PRO A 29 0.09 6.80 10.60
CA PRO A 29 -1.34 6.92 10.35
C PRO A 29 -1.63 7.73 9.09
N PRO A 30 -2.71 7.41 8.37
CA PRO A 30 -3.15 8.21 7.24
C PRO A 30 -3.51 9.63 7.71
N PRO A 31 -3.25 10.67 6.90
CA PRO A 31 -3.68 12.02 7.24
C PRO A 31 -5.20 12.11 7.29
N GLU A 32 -5.76 12.70 8.34
CA GLU A 32 -7.19 12.94 8.45
C GLU A 32 -7.55 14.34 7.94
N TRP A 33 -8.74 14.49 7.37
CA TRP A 33 -9.18 15.79 6.82
C TRP A 33 -9.22 16.88 7.89
N GLU A 34 -9.61 16.51 9.11
CA GLU A 34 -9.77 17.39 10.26
C GLU A 34 -8.44 17.97 10.76
N ASP A 35 -7.31 17.28 10.51
CA ASP A 35 -5.97 17.76 10.90
C ASP A 35 -5.54 19.01 10.11
N PHE A 36 -6.06 19.17 8.89
CA PHE A 36 -5.66 20.23 7.97
C PHE A 36 -6.76 21.28 7.77
N HIS A 37 -8.03 20.89 7.93
CA HIS A 37 -9.18 21.74 7.63
C HIS A 37 -10.00 22.00 8.90
N SER A 38 -9.64 23.06 9.63
CA SER A 38 -10.43 23.47 10.78
C SER A 38 -11.83 23.91 10.36
N ARG A 39 -12.85 23.62 11.19
CA ARG A 39 -14.24 24.03 10.90
C ARG A 39 -14.36 25.52 10.60
N GLN A 40 -13.57 26.35 11.25
CA GLN A 40 -13.55 27.80 11.06
C GLN A 40 -13.20 28.24 9.63
N LEU A 41 -12.42 27.44 8.88
CA LEU A 41 -12.04 27.72 7.50
C LEU A 41 -13.14 27.41 6.47
N TYR A 42 -14.09 26.52 6.82
CA TYR A 42 -15.11 26.00 5.91
C TYR A 42 -16.55 26.30 6.35
N GLU A 43 -16.79 26.72 7.59
CA GLU A 43 -18.06 27.30 7.99
C GLU A 43 -18.27 28.63 7.25
N ALA A 44 -19.34 28.68 6.47
CA ALA A 44 -19.74 29.85 5.71
C ALA A 44 -20.17 30.96 6.67
N PRO A 45 -19.53 32.14 6.63
CA PRO A 45 -20.03 33.29 7.37
C PRO A 45 -21.39 33.72 6.80
N THR A 46 -22.21 34.36 7.62
CA THR A 46 -23.40 35.06 7.12
C THR A 46 -23.00 36.08 6.03
N PRO A 47 -23.74 36.21 4.93
CA PRO A 47 -23.35 37.03 3.76
C PRO A 47 -23.06 38.51 4.05
N GLU A 48 -23.51 39.01 5.19
CA GLU A 48 -23.44 40.41 5.58
C GLU A 48 -22.09 40.81 6.24
N THR A 49 -21.21 39.85 6.54
CA THR A 49 -20.07 40.05 7.46
C THR A 49 -18.67 39.93 6.86
N ILE A 50 -18.49 39.73 5.56
CA ILE A 50 -17.17 39.40 4.98
C ILE A 50 -16.67 40.46 4.01
N THR A 51 -15.50 41.03 4.31
CA THR A 51 -14.77 41.91 3.41
C THR A 51 -14.12 41.12 2.26
N PRO A 52 -13.84 41.75 1.10
CA PRO A 52 -13.10 41.10 0.01
C PRO A 52 -11.72 40.58 0.43
N GLU A 53 -11.07 41.25 1.38
CA GLU A 53 -9.75 40.87 1.91
C GLU A 53 -9.83 39.58 2.73
N GLU A 54 -10.78 39.48 3.66
CA GLU A 54 -11.01 38.26 4.45
C GLU A 54 -11.38 37.07 3.57
N LYS A 55 -12.14 37.30 2.48
CA LYS A 55 -12.45 36.26 1.50
C LYS A 55 -11.18 35.75 0.79
N ALA A 56 -10.28 36.67 0.41
CA ALA A 56 -9.01 36.30 -0.24
C ALA A 56 -8.08 35.56 0.72
N GLU A 57 -8.03 35.95 1.99
CA GLU A 57 -7.24 35.27 3.03
C GLU A 57 -7.76 33.85 3.28
N ARG A 58 -9.08 33.66 3.43
CA ARG A 58 -9.67 32.33 3.58
C ARG A 58 -9.36 31.41 2.41
N LEU A 59 -9.45 31.91 1.17
CA LEU A 59 -9.11 31.12 0.00
C LEU A 59 -7.64 30.65 0.04
N ARG A 60 -6.72 31.54 0.46
CA ARG A 60 -5.31 31.19 0.63
C ARG A 60 -5.12 30.11 1.69
N LEU A 61 -5.78 30.23 2.85
CA LEU A 61 -5.70 29.24 3.92
C LEU A 61 -6.28 27.88 3.49
N GLN A 62 -7.38 27.87 2.72
CA GLN A 62 -7.94 26.64 2.16
C GLN A 62 -7.00 25.97 1.15
N GLN A 63 -6.35 26.77 0.30
CA GLN A 63 -5.33 26.27 -0.63
C GLN A 63 -4.15 25.67 0.12
N GLU A 64 -3.62 26.39 1.11
CA GLU A 64 -2.50 25.91 1.94
C GLU A 64 -2.85 24.63 2.71
N ALA A 65 -4.06 24.54 3.27
CA ALA A 65 -4.56 23.32 3.93
C ALA A 65 -4.63 22.14 2.96
N SER A 66 -5.15 22.36 1.75
CA SER A 66 -5.25 21.34 0.71
C SER A 66 -3.87 20.84 0.28
N GLU A 67 -2.92 21.75 0.05
CA GLU A 67 -1.54 21.40 -0.31
C GLU A 67 -0.84 20.61 0.79
N LYS A 68 -1.00 20.99 2.07
CA LYS A 68 -0.45 20.25 3.21
C LYS A 68 -1.04 18.85 3.33
N MET A 69 -2.36 18.71 3.16
CA MET A 69 -3.03 17.41 3.17
C MET A 69 -2.55 16.51 2.02
N GLU A 70 -2.42 17.06 0.80
CA GLU A 70 -1.91 16.32 -0.36
C GLU A 70 -0.46 15.85 -0.13
N ALA A 71 0.39 16.74 0.40
CA ALA A 71 1.77 16.40 0.74
C ALA A 71 1.85 15.29 1.81
N ALA A 72 1.02 15.37 2.85
CA ALA A 72 0.95 14.35 3.90
C ALA A 72 0.45 13.01 3.33
N ARG A 73 -0.56 13.05 2.46
CA ARG A 73 -1.14 11.87 1.81
C ARG A 73 -0.12 11.17 0.91
N LYS A 74 0.65 11.94 0.14
CA LYS A 74 1.75 11.43 -0.67
C LYS A 74 2.84 10.78 0.18
N GLN A 75 3.22 11.39 1.30
CA GLN A 75 4.20 10.79 2.22
C GLN A 75 3.71 9.46 2.80
N TYR A 76 2.47 9.41 3.27
CA TYR A 76 1.84 8.19 3.77
C TYR A 76 1.82 7.08 2.70
N GLN A 77 1.38 7.41 1.47
CA GLN A 77 1.35 6.47 0.35
C GLN A 77 2.75 5.94 0.01
N MET A 78 3.75 6.80 -0.02
CA MET A 78 5.14 6.37 -0.25
C MET A 78 5.63 5.41 0.85
N ARG A 79 5.33 5.67 2.12
CA ARG A 79 5.66 4.75 3.23
C ARG A 79 4.98 3.40 3.06
N LEU A 80 3.71 3.40 2.67
CA LEU A 80 2.95 2.18 2.40
C LEU A 80 3.59 1.38 1.26
N PHE A 81 3.90 2.02 0.14
CA PHE A 81 4.53 1.38 -1.01
C PHE A 81 5.89 0.77 -0.67
N PHE A 82 6.76 1.54 -0.03
CA PHE A 82 8.11 1.09 0.35
C PHE A 82 8.11 0.07 1.51
N THR A 83 6.96 -0.17 2.15
CA THR A 83 6.79 -1.27 3.10
C THR A 83 6.21 -2.50 2.40
N ALA A 84 5.13 -2.32 1.64
CA ALA A 84 4.41 -3.39 0.94
C ALA A 84 5.29 -4.11 -0.09
N VAL A 85 6.06 -3.37 -0.90
CA VAL A 85 6.87 -4.00 -1.94
C VAL A 85 7.94 -4.93 -1.35
N PRO A 86 8.83 -4.49 -0.44
CA PRO A 86 9.81 -5.38 0.16
C PRO A 86 9.18 -6.56 0.91
N VAL A 87 8.12 -6.32 1.70
CA VAL A 87 7.46 -7.41 2.45
C VAL A 87 6.84 -8.43 1.51
N GLY A 88 6.17 -7.99 0.45
CA GLY A 88 5.58 -8.88 -0.55
C GLY A 88 6.64 -9.72 -1.29
N LEU A 89 7.75 -9.10 -1.68
CA LEU A 89 8.88 -9.81 -2.29
C LEU A 89 9.51 -10.84 -1.34
N ILE A 90 9.74 -10.47 -0.09
CA ILE A 90 10.28 -11.38 0.93
C ILE A 90 9.33 -12.56 1.15
N ALA A 91 8.02 -12.32 1.22
CA ALA A 91 7.03 -13.37 1.38
C ALA A 91 7.01 -14.36 0.19
N ILE A 92 7.11 -13.86 -1.05
CA ILE A 92 7.21 -14.69 -2.26
C ILE A 92 8.47 -15.56 -2.23
N ILE A 93 9.62 -14.94 -1.93
CA ILE A 93 10.90 -15.64 -1.86
C ILE A 93 10.84 -16.72 -0.77
N ALA A 94 10.45 -16.35 0.45
CA ALA A 94 10.36 -17.27 1.57
C ALA A 94 9.36 -18.42 1.29
N GLY A 95 8.21 -18.11 0.68
CA GLY A 95 7.19 -19.10 0.31
C GLY A 95 7.69 -20.14 -0.68
N THR A 96 8.69 -19.79 -1.49
CA THR A 96 9.33 -20.71 -2.44
C THR A 96 10.25 -21.73 -1.75
N PHE A 97 10.84 -21.39 -0.61
CA PHE A 97 11.75 -22.28 0.13
C PHE A 97 11.04 -23.12 1.21
N ILE A 98 9.83 -22.75 1.59
CA ILE A 98 9.04 -23.51 2.57
C ILE A 98 8.48 -24.79 1.94
N ARG A 99 8.63 -25.92 2.65
CA ARG A 99 8.09 -27.23 2.23
C ARG A 99 6.72 -27.58 2.82
N ILE A 100 6.18 -26.71 3.68
CA ILE A 100 4.89 -26.93 4.35
C ILE A 100 3.75 -26.66 3.35
N PRO A 101 2.89 -27.65 3.04
CA PRO A 101 1.93 -27.57 1.93
C PRO A 101 0.94 -26.40 1.96
N ALA A 102 0.59 -25.89 3.14
CA ALA A 102 -0.32 -24.74 3.30
C ALA A 102 0.43 -23.40 3.34
N LEU A 103 1.57 -23.36 4.03
CA LEU A 103 2.32 -22.13 4.27
C LEU A 103 3.01 -21.64 2.99
N ALA A 104 3.57 -22.55 2.19
CA ALA A 104 4.22 -22.19 0.93
C ALA A 104 3.30 -21.44 -0.05
N PRO A 105 2.15 -21.99 -0.49
CA PRO A 105 1.25 -21.26 -1.38
C PRO A 105 0.66 -20.03 -0.69
N GLY A 106 0.35 -20.09 0.62
CA GLY A 106 -0.18 -18.95 1.36
C GLY A 106 0.76 -17.74 1.36
N MET A 107 2.05 -17.94 1.61
CA MET A 107 3.03 -16.84 1.59
C MET A 107 3.30 -16.32 0.17
N VAL A 108 3.32 -17.19 -0.84
CA VAL A 108 3.47 -16.74 -2.24
C VAL A 108 2.28 -15.88 -2.66
N PHE A 109 1.05 -16.37 -2.47
CA PHE A 109 -0.15 -15.61 -2.83
C PHE A 109 -0.31 -14.36 -1.98
N GLY A 110 -0.03 -14.43 -0.68
CA GLY A 110 -0.05 -13.27 0.21
C GLY A 110 0.95 -12.21 -0.21
N GLY A 111 2.16 -12.61 -0.60
CA GLY A 111 3.16 -11.68 -1.10
C GLY A 111 2.74 -11.04 -2.42
N VAL A 112 2.15 -11.81 -3.34
CA VAL A 112 1.57 -11.28 -4.58
C VAL A 112 0.43 -10.30 -4.30
N PHE A 113 -0.50 -10.62 -3.40
CA PHE A 113 -1.59 -9.72 -3.03
C PHE A 113 -1.09 -8.46 -2.32
N THR A 114 -0.05 -8.57 -1.48
CA THR A 114 0.61 -7.41 -0.86
C THR A 114 1.23 -6.49 -1.91
N LEU A 115 1.86 -7.05 -2.95
CA LEU A 115 2.35 -6.25 -4.08
C LEU A 115 1.20 -5.55 -4.80
N ILE A 116 0.15 -6.30 -5.17
CA ILE A 116 -1.01 -5.74 -5.88
C ILE A 116 -1.64 -4.61 -5.08
N GLU A 117 -1.89 -4.82 -3.79
CA GLU A 117 -2.44 -3.79 -2.89
C GLU A 117 -1.51 -2.57 -2.83
N GLY A 118 -0.20 -2.79 -2.65
CA GLY A 118 0.80 -1.73 -2.68
C GLY A 118 0.80 -0.93 -3.99
N TYR A 119 0.58 -1.57 -5.14
CA TYR A 119 0.45 -0.87 -6.42
C TYR A 119 -0.87 -0.13 -6.54
N LEU A 120 -2.01 -0.78 -6.23
CA LEU A 120 -3.34 -0.20 -6.39
C LEU A 120 -3.53 1.05 -5.52
N ILE A 121 -3.06 1.01 -4.27
CA ILE A 121 -3.22 2.14 -3.35
C ILE A 121 -2.35 3.31 -3.76
N ASN A 122 -1.13 3.05 -4.24
CA ASN A 122 -0.12 4.09 -4.45
C ASN A 122 0.05 4.51 -5.92
N TRP A 123 -0.73 3.93 -6.84
CA TRP A 123 -0.53 4.10 -8.29
C TRP A 123 -0.49 5.56 -8.74
N GLN A 124 -1.37 6.40 -8.19
CA GLN A 124 -1.47 7.79 -8.62
C GLN A 124 -0.28 8.64 -8.17
N GLU A 125 0.33 8.33 -7.02
CA GLU A 125 1.40 9.12 -6.43
C GLU A 125 2.81 8.70 -6.89
N LEU A 126 2.94 7.48 -7.42
CA LEU A 126 4.21 6.98 -7.91
C LEU A 126 4.60 7.62 -9.24
N SER A 127 5.88 7.96 -9.38
CA SER A 127 6.43 8.34 -10.68
C SER A 127 6.56 7.11 -11.59
N ASP A 128 6.47 7.33 -12.90
CA ASP A 128 6.52 6.24 -13.88
C ASP A 128 7.82 5.41 -13.82
N PRO A 129 9.01 6.00 -13.56
CA PRO A 129 10.22 5.22 -13.33
C PRO A 129 10.11 4.25 -12.15
N ILE A 130 9.51 4.68 -11.03
CA ILE A 130 9.36 3.82 -9.84
C ILE A 130 8.38 2.69 -10.13
N LYS A 131 7.25 2.98 -10.80
CA LYS A 131 6.29 1.95 -11.24
C LYS A 131 6.99 0.90 -12.10
N PHE A 132 7.71 1.34 -13.14
CA PHE A 132 8.36 0.44 -14.07
C PHE A 132 9.43 -0.43 -13.39
N VAL A 133 10.36 0.19 -12.65
CA VAL A 133 11.48 -0.54 -12.01
C VAL A 133 10.96 -1.53 -10.98
N SER A 134 10.00 -1.13 -10.14
CA SER A 134 9.45 -2.03 -9.12
C SER A 134 8.69 -3.20 -9.74
N LEU A 135 7.87 -2.97 -10.78
CA LEU A 135 7.16 -4.03 -11.50
C LEU A 135 8.14 -4.99 -12.19
N LEU A 136 9.21 -4.46 -12.79
CA LEU A 136 10.25 -5.27 -13.41
C LEU A 136 10.95 -6.17 -12.37
N ILE A 137 11.29 -5.63 -11.21
CA ILE A 137 11.88 -6.40 -10.09
C ILE A 137 10.91 -7.49 -9.61
N ALA A 138 9.65 -7.14 -9.39
CA ALA A 138 8.62 -8.10 -8.97
C ALA A 138 8.46 -9.24 -9.99
N LEU A 139 8.44 -8.91 -11.29
CA LEU A 139 8.33 -9.88 -12.36
C LEU A 139 9.58 -10.79 -12.43
N ILE A 140 10.78 -10.23 -12.31
CA ILE A 140 12.02 -11.01 -12.28
C ILE A 140 12.02 -11.99 -11.09
N ILE A 141 11.62 -11.54 -9.91
CA ILE A 141 11.55 -12.41 -8.72
C ILE A 141 10.53 -13.53 -8.92
N LEU A 142 9.35 -13.23 -9.48
CA LEU A 142 8.35 -14.25 -9.79
C LEU A 142 8.88 -15.25 -10.84
N ALA A 143 9.56 -14.79 -11.87
CA ALA A 143 10.15 -15.67 -12.88
C ALA A 143 11.25 -16.57 -12.30
N VAL A 144 12.15 -16.01 -11.48
CA VAL A 144 13.24 -16.77 -10.84
C VAL A 144 12.69 -17.79 -9.85
N THR A 145 11.72 -17.40 -9.03
CA THR A 145 11.09 -18.30 -8.04
C THR A 145 10.32 -19.43 -8.73
N ALA A 146 9.59 -19.13 -9.81
CA ALA A 146 8.91 -20.12 -10.63
C ALA A 146 9.88 -21.13 -11.25
N SER A 147 10.93 -20.66 -11.93
CA SER A 147 11.95 -21.53 -12.55
C SER A 147 12.65 -22.43 -11.53
N ARG A 148 12.99 -21.89 -10.35
CA ARG A 148 13.60 -22.69 -9.26
C ARG A 148 12.65 -23.76 -8.73
N ARG A 149 11.37 -23.44 -8.58
CA ARG A 149 10.37 -24.39 -8.11
C ARG A 149 10.21 -25.55 -9.09
N LEU A 150 10.15 -25.25 -10.39
CA LEU A 150 10.05 -26.26 -11.45
C LEU A 150 11.28 -27.18 -11.46
N ALA A 151 12.49 -26.61 -11.43
CA ALA A 151 13.72 -27.40 -11.37
C ALA A 151 13.85 -28.26 -10.11
N SER A 152 13.24 -27.85 -8.99
CA SER A 152 13.21 -28.67 -7.77
C SER A 152 12.25 -29.85 -7.87
N GLN A 153 11.18 -29.75 -8.66
CA GLN A 153 10.22 -30.84 -8.82
C GLN A 153 10.79 -31.96 -9.70
N GLU A 154 11.59 -31.62 -10.73
CA GLU A 154 12.25 -32.61 -11.60
C GLU A 154 13.27 -33.51 -10.91
N LYS A 155 13.77 -33.12 -9.71
CA LYS A 155 14.77 -33.88 -8.95
C LYS A 155 14.17 -34.84 -7.90
N THR A 156 12.86 -34.93 -7.81
CA THR A 156 12.11 -35.75 -6.84
C THR A 156 11.26 -36.78 -7.56
#